data_AF-W1ESL6-F1
#
_entry.id   AF-W1ESL6-F1
#
_cell.length_a   1.000
_cell.length_b   1.000
_cell.length_c   1.000
_cell.angle_alpha   90.00
_cell.angle_beta   90.00
_cell.angle_gamma   90.00
#
_symmetry.space_group_name_H-M   'P 1'
#
loop_
_entity.id
_entity.type
_entity.pdbx_description
1 polymer ?
#
loop_
_entity_poly.entity_id
_entity_poly.type
_entity_poly.pdbx_seq_one_letter_code
_entity_poly.pdbx_strand_id
1 'polypeptide(L)' 'MPVLLIRLGIDEQTAFARKPDHQLAALQEKIAVTPQLTFNGARILELDGRQPADEILQASLRAIHAALS' A
#
# COMPACT_ATOMS: atom_id res chain seq x y z
N MET A 1 -15.80 -9.58 -8.23
CA MET A 1 -14.59 -9.72 -7.37
C MET A 1 -13.65 -8.57 -7.70
N PRO A 2 -12.79 -8.09 -6.78
CA PRO A 2 -11.80 -7.07 -7.12
C PRO A 2 -10.83 -7.61 -8.18
N VAL A 3 -10.51 -6.78 -9.16
CA VAL A 3 -9.57 -7.13 -10.25
C VAL A 3 -8.14 -6.61 -9.98
N LEU A 4 -8.02 -5.60 -9.12
CA LEU A 4 -6.77 -4.96 -8.74
C LEU A 4 -6.81 -4.53 -7.26
N LEU A 5 -5.74 -4.81 -6.54
CA LEU A 5 -5.41 -4.23 -5.23
C LEU A 5 -4.16 -3.37 -5.41
N ILE A 6 -4.19 -2.15 -4.90
CA ILE A 6 -2.99 -1.30 -4.78
C ILE A 6 -2.61 -1.24 -3.32
N ARG A 7 -1.43 -1.74 -2.96
CA ARG A 7 -0.91 -1.75 -1.60
C ARG A 7 0.20 -0.72 -1.47
N LEU A 8 0.03 0.19 -0.53
CA LEU A 8 1.05 1.17 -0.17
C LEU A 8 1.85 0.66 1.02
N GLY A 9 3.01 0.07 0.76
CA GLY A 9 3.94 -0.37 1.80
C GLY A 9 4.69 0.81 2.40
N ILE A 10 4.90 0.82 3.71
CA ILE A 10 5.66 1.87 4.40
C ILE A 10 6.32 1.26 5.64
N ASP A 11 7.51 1.71 5.99
CA ASP A 11 8.18 1.28 7.21
C ASP A 11 7.57 1.97 8.45
N GLU A 12 7.79 1.35 9.61
CA GLU A 12 7.23 1.79 10.89
C GLU A 12 7.65 3.21 11.27
N GLN A 13 8.90 3.58 10.97
CA GLN A 13 9.49 4.84 11.36
C GLN A 13 8.85 5.97 10.54
N THR A 14 8.76 5.80 9.23
CA THR A 14 8.08 6.77 8.35
C THR A 14 6.59 6.86 8.66
N ALA A 15 5.92 5.73 8.92
CA ALA A 15 4.50 5.71 9.27
C ALA A 15 4.23 6.46 10.59
N PHE A 16 5.04 6.20 11.62
CA PHE A 16 4.94 6.87 12.91
C PHE A 16 5.27 8.37 12.80
N ALA A 17 6.30 8.74 12.04
CA ALA A 17 6.66 10.14 11.83
C ALA A 17 5.52 10.96 11.17
N ARG A 18 4.76 10.35 10.24
CA ARG A 18 3.60 10.99 9.61
C ARG A 18 2.38 11.05 10.52
N LYS A 19 2.22 10.09 11.43
CA LYS A 19 1.07 9.98 12.33
C LYS A 19 1.51 9.48 13.72
N PRO A 20 2.07 10.36 14.56
CA PRO A 20 2.71 9.97 15.82
C PRO A 20 1.71 9.55 16.91
N ASP A 21 0.41 9.75 16.70
CA ASP A 21 -0.65 9.27 17.60
C ASP A 21 -0.94 7.76 17.45
N HIS A 22 -0.29 7.08 16.50
CA HIS A 22 -0.39 5.62 16.36
C HIS A 22 0.45 4.86 17.39
N GLN A 23 -0.11 3.77 17.93
CA GLN A 23 0.65 2.83 18.75
C GLN A 23 1.67 2.09 17.88
N LEU A 24 2.95 2.21 18.22
CA LEU A 24 4.07 1.63 17.45
C LEU A 24 3.94 0.11 17.29
N ALA A 25 3.52 -0.60 18.35
CA ALA A 25 3.30 -2.05 18.31
C ALA A 25 2.22 -2.45 17.29
N ALA A 26 1.14 -1.67 17.16
CA ALA A 26 0.10 -1.92 16.17
C ALA A 26 0.58 -1.62 14.74
N LEU A 27 1.50 -0.67 14.55
CA LEU A 27 2.13 -0.42 13.25
C LEU A 27 3.03 -1.60 12.85
N GLN A 28 3.85 -2.09 13.77
CA GLN A 28 4.72 -3.25 13.57
C GLN A 28 3.96 -4.48 13.12
N GLU A 29 2.89 -4.82 13.83
CA GLU A 29 2.04 -5.95 13.48
C GLU A 29 1.47 -5.78 12.07
N LYS A 30 0.84 -4.62 11.79
CA LYS A 30 0.23 -4.35 10.48
C LYS A 30 1.25 -4.43 9.34
N ILE A 31 2.47 -3.92 9.53
CA ILE A 31 3.53 -3.98 8.52
C ILE A 31 3.96 -5.43 8.25
N ALA A 32 3.99 -6.28 9.27
CA ALA A 32 4.35 -7.69 9.11
C ALA A 32 3.25 -8.53 8.44
N VAL A 33 1.97 -8.32 8.78
CA VAL A 33 0.86 -9.17 8.28
C VAL A 33 0.20 -8.66 7.00
N THR A 34 0.09 -7.34 6.78
CA THR A 34 -0.65 -6.79 5.63
C THR A 34 -0.12 -7.27 4.27
N PRO A 35 1.21 -7.39 4.05
CA PRO A 35 1.75 -7.90 2.78
C PRO A 35 1.32 -9.34 2.44
N GLN A 36 0.95 -10.12 3.44
CA GLN A 36 0.57 -11.53 3.29
C GLN A 36 -0.91 -11.70 2.90
N LEU A 37 -1.72 -10.64 3.02
CA LEU A 37 -3.13 -10.68 2.66
C LEU A 37 -3.29 -10.86 1.15
N THR A 38 -4.17 -11.77 0.74
CA THR A 38 -4.56 -11.95 -0.66
C THR A 38 -6.03 -11.59 -0.83
N PHE A 39 -6.43 -11.22 -2.04
CA PHE A 39 -7.78 -10.75 -2.32
C PHE A 39 -8.38 -11.50 -3.50
N ASN A 40 -8.78 -12.74 -3.29
CA ASN A 40 -9.54 -13.54 -4.26
C ASN A 40 -8.94 -13.57 -5.68
N GLY A 41 -7.61 -13.69 -5.78
CA GLY A 41 -6.90 -13.73 -7.07
C GLY A 41 -6.73 -12.37 -7.76
N ALA A 42 -7.11 -11.25 -7.12
CA ALA A 42 -6.84 -9.92 -7.63
C ALA A 42 -5.34 -9.72 -7.83
N ARG A 43 -4.97 -9.05 -8.94
CA ARG A 43 -3.60 -8.57 -9.12
C ARG A 43 -3.26 -7.61 -7.99
N ILE A 44 -2.11 -7.77 -7.36
CA ILE A 44 -1.62 -6.84 -6.34
C ILE A 44 -0.50 -6.00 -6.94
N LEU A 45 -0.67 -4.68 -6.95
CA LEU A 45 0.40 -3.71 -7.20
C LEU A 45 0.96 -3.26 -5.85
N GLU A 46 2.24 -3.54 -5.64
CA GLU A 46 3.00 -3.04 -4.50
C GLU A 46 3.62 -1.69 -4.86
N LEU A 47 3.37 -0.67 -4.05
CA LEU A 47 3.97 0.66 -4.15
C LEU A 47 4.67 1.03 -2.84
N ASP A 48 5.79 1.74 -2.95
CA ASP A 48 6.49 2.28 -1.80
C ASP A 48 5.88 3.64 -1.40
N GLY A 49 5.22 3.67 -0.25
CA GLY A 49 4.57 4.85 0.34
C GLY A 49 5.53 5.96 0.76
N ARG A 50 6.85 5.75 0.62
CA ARG A 50 7.88 6.78 0.82
C ARG A 50 8.17 7.58 -0.45
N GLN A 51 7.75 7.10 -1.61
CA GLN A 51 7.90 7.84 -2.86
C GLN A 51 7.08 9.14 -2.85
N PRO A 52 7.44 10.13 -3.69
CA PRO A 52 6.64 11.32 -3.89
C PRO A 52 5.17 10.98 -4.24
N ALA A 53 4.24 11.76 -3.69
CA ALA A 53 2.81 11.51 -3.87
C ALA A 53 2.40 11.47 -5.36
N ASP A 54 3.02 12.32 -6.19
CA ASP A 54 2.75 12.34 -7.63
C ASP A 54 3.21 11.05 -8.32
N GLU A 55 4.36 10.47 -7.94
CA GLU A 55 4.83 9.20 -8.50
C GLU A 55 3.87 8.05 -8.16
N ILE A 56 3.45 7.99 -6.90
CA ILE A 56 2.48 7.00 -6.40
C ILE A 56 1.15 7.13 -7.13
N LEU A 57 0.64 8.37 -7.27
CA LEU A 57 -0.62 8.64 -7.94
C LEU A 57 -0.56 8.22 -9.42
N GLN A 58 0.51 8.59 -10.13
CA GLN A 58 0.67 8.24 -11.54
C GLN A 58 0.82 6.74 -11.75
N ALA A 59 1.56 6.03 -10.88
CA ALA A 59 1.67 4.57 -10.93
C ALA A 59 0.30 3.90 -10.68
N SER A 60 -0.45 4.40 -9.71
CA SER A 60 -1.80 3.92 -9.38
C SER A 60 -2.77 4.09 -10.54
N LEU A 61 -2.83 5.27 -11.15
CA LEU A 61 -3.71 5.56 -12.29
C LEU A 61 -3.39 4.69 -13.51
N ARG A 62 -2.10 4.46 -13.81
CA ARG A 62 -1.69 3.55 -14.88
C ARG A 62 -2.17 2.12 -14.64
N ALA A 63 -2.04 1.62 -13.41
CA ALA A 63 -2.48 0.28 -13.07
C ALA A 63 -4.01 0.13 -13.11
N ILE A 64 -4.74 1.15 -12.65
CA ILE A 64 -6.21 1.19 -12.76
C ILE A 64 -6.63 1.14 -14.23
N HIS A 65 -6.03 1.97 -15.08
CA HIS A 65 -6.35 1.97 -16.51
C HIS A 65 -6.07 0.60 -17.16
N ALA A 66 -4.91 -0.01 -16.86
CA ALA A 66 -4.57 -1.33 -17.37
C ALA A 66 -5.48 -2.46 -16.87
N ALA A 67 -6.17 -2.29 -15.74
CA ALA A 67 -7.09 -3.28 -15.19
C ALA A 67 -8.54 -3.12 -15.68
N LEU A 68 -8.86 -1.98 -16.30
CA LEU A 68 -10.21 -1.64 -16.81
C LEU A 68 -10.31 -1.69 -18.35
N SER A 69 -9.18 -1.72 -19.03
CA SER A 69 -9.07 -1.93 -20.48
C SER A 69 -9.14 -3.41 -20.84
#